data_AF-A0AAE0L5K0-F1
#
_entry.id   AF-A0AAE0L5K0-F1
#
_cell.length_a   1.000
_cell.length_b   1.000
_cell.length_c   1.000
_cell.angle_alpha   90.00
_cell.angle_beta   90.00
_cell.angle_gamma   90.00
#
_symmetry.space_group_name_H-M   'P 1'
#
loop_
_entity.id
_entity.type
_entity.pdbx_description
1 polymer ?
#
loop_
_entity_poly.entity_id
_entity_poly.type
_entity_poly.pdbx_seq_one_letter_code
_entity_poly.pdbx_strand_id
1 'polypeptide(L)'
;MAGIDSLDIRQQEVLTHLNIGFAVVSLSGSLFIISCFLVFPDLRKFSFQLVFWLSLSDFLLGLGNVIGNPDDGTMCNVQAYSTQFFSTASVLWTTVIAFVLHQTVVYHWTDVPNLVIHFHVFVWGTSLILMILPAFTGSYG
;
A
#
# COMPACT_ATOMS: atom_id res chain seq x y z
N MET A 1 -18.57 -20.12 -30.91
CA MET A 1 -17.36 -20.09 -30.05
C MET A 1 -16.39 -18.97 -30.43
N ALA A 2 -16.24 -18.56 -31.69
CA ALA A 2 -15.34 -17.44 -32.07
C ALA A 2 -15.72 -16.03 -31.55
N GLY A 3 -16.95 -15.83 -31.05
CA GLY A 3 -17.40 -14.52 -30.56
C GLY A 3 -17.05 -14.22 -29.10
N ILE A 4 -16.85 -15.25 -28.26
CA ILE A 4 -16.62 -15.08 -26.82
C ILE A 4 -15.16 -14.70 -26.56
N ASP A 5 -14.22 -15.31 -27.28
CA ASP A 5 -12.79 -14.99 -27.20
C ASP A 5 -12.48 -13.54 -27.65
N SER A 6 -13.22 -13.01 -28.62
CA SER A 6 -13.03 -11.64 -29.11
C SER A 6 -13.52 -10.54 -28.14
N LEU A 7 -14.46 -10.89 -27.25
CA LEU A 7 -14.94 -9.99 -26.18
C LEU A 7 -13.96 -10.00 -25.01
N ASP A 8 -13.45 -11.17 -24.64
CA ASP A 8 -12.48 -11.33 -23.55
C ASP A 8 -11.16 -10.59 -23.84
N ILE A 9 -10.61 -10.72 -25.06
CA ILE A 9 -9.34 -10.07 -25.44
C ILE A 9 -9.46 -8.54 -25.43
N ARG A 10 -10.54 -7.97 -25.96
CA ARG A 10 -10.73 -6.50 -25.99
C ARG A 10 -10.98 -5.94 -24.60
N GLN A 11 -11.66 -6.68 -23.72
CA GLN A 11 -11.86 -6.28 -22.33
C GLN A 11 -10.54 -6.33 -21.55
N GLN A 12 -9.74 -7.38 -21.73
CA GLN A 12 -8.41 -7.50 -21.12
C GLN A 12 -7.50 -6.35 -21.55
N GLU A 13 -7.46 -6.01 -22.84
CA GLU A 13 -6.63 -4.92 -23.35
C GLU A 13 -7.02 -3.56 -22.74
N VAL A 14 -8.32 -3.27 -22.66
CA VAL A 14 -8.83 -2.04 -22.00
C VAL A 14 -8.50 -2.04 -20.50
N LEU A 15 -8.67 -3.17 -19.80
CA LEU A 15 -8.30 -3.30 -18.40
C LEU A 15 -6.81 -3.09 -18.18
N THR A 16 -5.95 -3.64 -19.05
CA THR A 16 -4.50 -3.49 -18.96
C THR A 16 -4.09 -2.02 -19.16
N HIS A 17 -4.63 -1.34 -20.16
CA HIS A 17 -4.34 0.09 -20.38
C HIS A 17 -4.80 0.97 -19.23
N LEU A 18 -5.99 0.71 -18.67
CA LEU A 18 -6.49 1.43 -17.50
C LEU A 18 -5.63 1.15 -16.27
N ASN A 19 -5.26 -0.11 -16.03
CA ASN A 19 -4.43 -0.50 -14.89
C ASN A 19 -3.04 0.15 -14.97
N ILE A 20 -2.42 0.18 -16.16
CA ILE A 20 -1.14 0.87 -16.37
C ILE A 20 -1.31 2.37 -16.12
N GLY A 21 -2.39 2.98 -16.62
CA GLY A 21 -2.67 4.39 -16.38
C GLY A 21 -2.80 4.72 -14.90
N PHE A 22 -3.61 3.95 -14.17
CA PHE A 22 -3.76 4.09 -12.71
C PHE A 22 -2.46 3.82 -11.96
N ALA A 23 -1.67 2.84 -12.37
CA ALA A 23 -0.38 2.53 -11.77
C ALA A 23 0.61 3.69 -11.94
N VAL A 24 0.72 4.28 -13.14
CA VAL A 24 1.60 5.43 -13.40
C VAL A 24 1.16 6.64 -12.58
N VAL A 25 -0.15 6.93 -12.54
CA VAL A 25 -0.69 8.03 -11.72
C VAL A 25 -0.39 7.79 -10.25
N SER A 26 -0.66 6.58 -9.72
CA SER A 26 -0.41 6.21 -8.33
C SER A 26 1.09 6.32 -7.98
N LEU A 27 1.97 5.74 -8.81
CA LEU A 27 3.42 5.84 -8.64
C LEU A 27 3.89 7.30 -8.65
N SER A 28 3.41 8.10 -9.60
CA SER A 28 3.77 9.52 -9.69
C SER A 28 3.26 10.33 -8.50
N GLY A 29 2.04 10.06 -8.02
CA GLY A 29 1.45 10.69 -6.84
C GLY A 29 2.22 10.36 -5.57
N SER A 30 2.57 9.08 -5.37
CA SER A 30 3.39 8.65 -4.23
C SER A 30 4.79 9.27 -4.26
N LEU A 31 5.45 9.31 -5.42
CA LEU A 31 6.75 9.98 -5.59
C LEU A 31 6.68 11.47 -5.32
N PHE A 32 5.60 12.13 -5.73
CA PHE A 32 5.38 13.55 -5.47
C PHE A 32 5.23 13.83 -3.97
N ILE A 33 4.46 13.01 -3.25
CA ILE A 33 4.30 13.12 -1.80
C ILE A 33 5.64 12.92 -1.08
N ILE A 34 6.41 11.89 -1.46
CA ILE A 34 7.75 11.63 -0.90
C ILE A 34 8.68 12.81 -1.17
N SER A 35 8.69 13.33 -2.40
CA SER A 35 9.56 14.47 -2.78
C SER A 35 9.20 15.74 -2.00
N CYS A 36 7.91 16.06 -1.88
CA CYS A 36 7.44 17.18 -1.06
C CYS A 36 7.86 17.05 0.40
N PHE A 37 7.79 15.85 0.98
CA PHE A 37 8.23 15.59 2.36
C PHE A 37 9.74 15.83 2.56
N LEU A 38 10.57 15.45 1.57
CA LEU A 38 12.01 15.67 1.63
C LEU A 38 12.40 17.15 1.48
N VAL A 39 11.69 17.88 0.60
CA VAL A 39 11.98 19.29 0.28
C VAL A 39 11.52 20.26 1.38
N PHE A 40 10.43 19.95 2.09
CA PHE A 40 9.87 20.83 3.13
C PHE A 40 10.09 20.28 4.55
N PRO A 41 11.25 20.57 5.19
CA PRO A 41 11.55 20.11 6.54
C PRO A 41 10.57 20.64 7.60
N ASP A 42 9.94 21.79 7.37
CA ASP A 42 8.94 22.37 8.28
C ASP A 42 7.63 21.57 8.33
N LEU A 43 7.36 20.71 7.33
CA LEU A 43 6.19 19.84 7.31
C LEU A 43 6.43 18.49 8.01
N ARG A 44 7.60 18.24 8.62
CA ARG A 44 7.92 17.00 9.38
C ARG A 44 7.18 16.89 10.72
N LYS A 45 5.92 17.29 10.76
CA LYS A 45 4.97 17.02 11.84
C LYS A 45 4.64 15.53 11.83
N PHE A 46 4.28 14.97 12.98
CA PHE A 46 4.00 13.55 13.16
C PHE A 46 3.04 12.97 12.10
N SER A 47 1.97 13.70 11.75
CA SER A 47 1.00 13.29 10.73
C SER A 47 1.63 13.08 9.35
N PHE A 48 2.61 13.88 8.95
CA PHE A 48 3.27 13.73 7.65
C PHE A 48 4.24 12.55 7.61
N GLN A 49 4.87 12.21 8.74
CA GLN A 49 5.71 11.01 8.82
C GLN A 49 4.88 9.73 8.63
N LEU A 50 3.63 9.70 9.12
CA LEU A 50 2.68 8.60 8.88
C LEU A 50 2.31 8.50 7.39
N VAL A 51 2.01 9.63 6.74
CA VAL A 51 1.70 9.70 5.30
C VAL A 51 2.88 9.21 4.45
N PHE A 52 4.11 9.50 4.86
CA PHE A 52 5.30 8.97 4.19
C PHE A 52 5.33 7.44 4.18
N TRP A 53 5.08 6.77 5.32
CA TRP A 53 5.06 5.30 5.40
C TRP A 53 3.91 4.67 4.62
N LEU A 54 2.75 5.34 4.57
CA LEU A 54 1.64 4.95 3.69
C LEU A 54 2.09 5.00 2.23
N SER A 55 2.65 6.14 1.79
CA SER A 55 3.08 6.32 0.40
C SER A 55 4.18 5.35 -0.02
N LEU A 56 5.07 5.00 0.92
CA LEU A 56 6.09 3.99 0.70
C LEU A 56 5.47 2.60 0.51
N SER A 57 4.47 2.24 1.32
CA SER A 57 3.73 0.97 1.19
C SER A 57 3.04 0.89 -0.17
N ASP A 58 2.33 1.95 -0.58
CA ASP A 58 1.63 2.00 -1.88
C ASP A 58 2.59 1.95 -3.07
N PHE A 59 3.73 2.64 -2.97
CA PHE A 59 4.78 2.60 -3.99
C PHE A 59 5.38 1.20 -4.14
N LEU A 60 5.69 0.52 -3.02
CA LEU A 60 6.22 -0.86 -3.04
C LEU A 60 5.20 -1.85 -3.59
N LEU A 61 3.91 -1.65 -3.30
CA LEU A 61 2.80 -2.44 -3.82
C LEU A 61 2.66 -2.25 -5.34
N GLY A 62 2.74 -1.00 -5.81
CA GLY A 62 2.78 -0.66 -7.23
C GLY A 62 3.98 -1.29 -7.96
N LEU A 63 5.17 -1.21 -7.36
CA LEU A 63 6.38 -1.86 -7.89
C LEU A 63 6.24 -3.38 -7.95
N GLY A 64 5.74 -4.02 -6.89
CA GLY A 64 5.54 -5.47 -6.84
C GLY A 64 4.58 -5.97 -7.91
N ASN A 65 3.52 -5.21 -8.21
CA ASN A 65 2.58 -5.54 -9.28
C ASN A 65 3.17 -5.35 -10.69
N VAL A 66 4.07 -4.38 -10.90
CA VAL A 66 4.68 -4.12 -12.21
C VAL A 66 5.85 -5.07 -12.49
N ILE A 67 6.63 -5.44 -11.46
CA ILE A 67 7.84 -6.26 -11.59
C ILE A 67 7.53 -7.76 -11.60
N GLY A 68 6.42 -8.18 -10.99
CA GLY A 68 6.07 -9.59 -10.88
C GLY A 68 5.77 -10.28 -12.21
N ASN A 69 6.71 -11.10 -12.69
CA ASN A 69 6.49 -11.97 -13.85
C ASN A 69 5.89 -13.31 -13.37
N PRO A 70 4.70 -13.71 -13.84
CA PRO A 70 4.03 -14.94 -13.41
C PRO A 70 4.73 -16.25 -13.82
N ASP A 71 5.75 -16.20 -14.69
CA ASP A 71 6.45 -17.39 -15.18
C ASP A 71 7.35 -18.08 -14.14
N ASP A 72 7.81 -17.37 -13.10
CA ASP A 72 8.61 -17.96 -12.02
C ASP A 72 7.74 -18.21 -10.77
N GLY A 73 7.37 -19.47 -10.52
CA GLY A 73 6.48 -19.85 -9.42
C GLY A 73 6.95 -19.43 -8.01
N THR A 74 8.26 -19.26 -7.80
CA THR A 74 8.80 -18.73 -6.53
C THR A 74 8.63 -17.21 -6.41
N MET A 75 8.77 -16.47 -7.51
CA MET A 75 8.55 -15.02 -7.55
C MET A 75 7.06 -14.68 -7.37
N CYS A 76 6.17 -15.51 -7.93
CA CYS A 76 4.72 -15.37 -7.74
C CYS A 76 4.31 -15.45 -6.26
N ASN A 77 4.86 -16.42 -5.50
CA ASN A 77 4.57 -16.56 -4.08
C ASN A 77 5.13 -15.38 -3.25
N VAL A 78 6.38 -14.98 -3.50
CA VAL A 78 6.99 -13.84 -2.82
C VAL A 78 6.23 -12.55 -3.11
N GLN A 79 5.81 -12.36 -4.36
CA GLN A 79 4.97 -11.24 -4.77
C GLN A 79 3.61 -11.27 -4.06
N ALA A 80 2.93 -12.42 -4.02
CA ALA A 80 1.63 -12.56 -3.36
C ALA A 80 1.71 -12.19 -1.87
N TYR A 81 2.70 -12.73 -1.14
CA TYR A 81 2.90 -12.40 0.27
C TYR A 81 3.26 -10.92 0.47
N SER A 82 4.13 -10.38 -0.37
CA SER A 82 4.55 -8.98 -0.30
C SER A 82 3.37 -8.04 -0.55
N THR A 83 2.59 -8.28 -1.60
CA THR A 83 1.41 -7.48 -1.94
C THR A 83 0.37 -7.53 -0.83
N GLN A 84 0.12 -8.71 -0.24
CA GLN A 84 -0.79 -8.85 0.90
C GLN A 84 -0.32 -8.02 2.11
N PHE A 85 0.97 -8.10 2.43
CA PHE A 85 1.58 -7.38 3.54
C PHE A 85 1.51 -5.87 3.35
N PHE A 86 1.97 -5.36 2.21
CA PHE A 86 1.96 -3.92 1.91
C PHE A 86 0.55 -3.35 1.78
N SER A 87 -0.41 -4.13 1.25
CA SER A 87 -1.82 -3.73 1.15
C SER A 87 -2.44 -3.53 2.53
N THR A 88 -2.23 -4.51 3.40
CA THR A 88 -2.73 -4.45 4.79
C THR A 88 -2.09 -3.29 5.54
N ALA A 89 -0.78 -3.10 5.38
CA ALA A 89 -0.06 -1.99 5.97
C ALA A 89 -0.61 -0.63 5.51
N SER A 90 -0.91 -0.46 4.21
CA SER A 90 -1.48 0.77 3.66
C SER A 90 -2.85 1.11 4.26
N VAL A 91 -3.75 0.12 4.38
CA VAL A 91 -5.07 0.30 5.02
C VAL A 91 -4.94 0.70 6.49
N LEU A 92 -4.03 0.06 7.21
CA LEU A 92 -3.78 0.36 8.63
C LEU A 92 -3.15 1.74 8.81
N TRP A 93 -2.17 2.12 7.98
CA TRP A 93 -1.62 3.48 7.98
C TRP A 93 -2.69 4.52 7.68
N THR A 94 -3.59 4.27 6.73
CA THR A 94 -4.72 5.15 6.41
C THR A 94 -5.62 5.35 7.64
N THR A 95 -5.91 4.25 8.34
CA THR A 95 -6.74 4.28 9.56
C THR A 95 -6.05 5.06 10.69
N VAL A 96 -4.74 4.87 10.87
CA VAL A 96 -3.94 5.62 11.86
C VAL A 96 -3.95 7.10 11.51
N ILE A 97 -3.78 7.48 10.24
CA ILE A 97 -3.82 8.88 9.80
C ILE A 97 -5.19 9.49 10.08
N ALA A 98 -6.28 8.78 9.75
CA ALA A 98 -7.64 9.24 10.02
C ALA A 98 -7.89 9.44 11.54
N PHE A 99 -7.44 8.49 12.36
CA PHE A 99 -7.53 8.58 13.82
C PHE A 99 -6.75 9.76 14.38
N VAL A 100 -5.49 9.94 13.94
CA VAL A 100 -4.64 11.05 14.35
C VAL A 100 -5.25 12.38 13.94
N LEU A 101 -5.73 12.51 12.70
CA LEU A 101 -6.40 13.73 12.23
C LEU A 101 -7.65 14.06 13.07
N HIS A 102 -8.50 13.07 13.33
CA HIS A 102 -9.66 13.25 14.19
C HIS A 102 -9.27 13.74 15.58
N GLN A 103 -8.26 13.11 16.19
CA GLN A 103 -7.83 13.46 17.54
C GLN A 103 -7.17 14.84 17.60
N THR A 104 -6.36 15.21 16.61
CA THR A 104 -5.73 16.53 16.51
C THR A 104 -6.77 17.62 16.30
N VAL A 105 -7.75 17.43 15.41
CA VAL A 105 -8.78 18.43 15.10
C VAL A 105 -9.77 18.62 16.24
N VAL A 106 -10.25 17.52 16.83
CA VAL A 106 -11.29 17.58 17.87
C VAL A 106 -10.69 17.88 19.25
N TYR A 107 -9.58 17.22 19.60
CA TYR A 107 -9.02 17.27 20.96
C TYR A 107 -7.73 18.06 21.09
N HIS A 108 -7.22 18.68 20.01
CA HIS A 108 -5.98 19.48 20.02
C HIS A 108 -4.80 18.74 20.65
N TRP A 109 -4.74 17.43 20.44
CA TRP A 109 -3.69 16.57 20.98
C TRP A 109 -2.32 17.01 20.46
N THR A 110 -1.38 17.21 21.39
CA THR A 110 0.02 17.53 21.09
C THR A 110 0.84 16.25 21.01
N ASP A 111 1.67 16.16 19.98
CA ASP A 111 2.46 14.98 19.61
C ASP A 111 3.31 14.44 20.77
N VAL A 112 2.92 13.28 21.30
CA VAL A 112 3.76 12.50 22.21
C VAL A 112 4.64 11.58 21.37
N PRO A 113 5.98 11.71 21.40
CA PRO A 113 6.90 10.90 20.57
C PRO A 113 6.71 9.38 20.74
N ASN A 114 6.27 8.96 21.92
CA ASN A 114 6.06 7.55 22.25
C ASN A 114 4.83 6.93 21.55
N LEU A 115 3.92 7.73 21.02
CA LEU A 115 2.75 7.20 20.30
C LEU A 115 3.15 6.71 18.90
N VAL A 116 4.17 7.33 18.28
CA VAL A 116 4.69 6.97 16.95
C VAL A 116 5.10 5.51 16.91
N ILE A 117 5.91 5.07 17.88
CA ILE A 117 6.44 3.71 17.90
C ILE A 117 5.31 2.70 18.16
N HIS A 118 4.30 3.09 18.94
CA HIS A 118 3.13 2.26 19.18
C HIS A 118 2.34 2.02 17.88
N PHE A 119 2.13 3.06 17.07
CA PHE A 119 1.50 2.90 15.76
C PHE A 119 2.33 2.07 14.80
N HIS A 120 3.66 2.23 14.77
CA HIS A 120 4.53 1.39 13.94
C HIS A 120 4.41 -0.08 14.35
N VAL A 121 4.56 -0.39 15.64
CA VAL A 121 4.44 -1.76 16.15
C VAL A 121 3.06 -2.34 15.85
N PHE A 122 2.00 -1.54 16.00
CA PHE A 122 0.64 -1.96 15.69
C PHE A 122 0.48 -2.26 14.18
N VAL A 123 0.82 -1.33 13.30
CA VAL A 123 0.64 -1.47 11.84
C VAL A 123 1.48 -2.62 11.29
N TRP A 124 2.77 -2.66 11.59
CA TRP A 124 3.67 -3.69 11.07
C TRP A 124 3.37 -5.07 11.69
N GLY A 125 3.08 -5.11 13.00
CA GLY A 125 2.74 -6.35 13.69
C GLY A 125 1.45 -6.98 13.17
N THR A 126 0.38 -6.18 13.05
CA THR A 126 -0.89 -6.68 12.50
C THR A 126 -0.79 -7.06 11.03
N SER A 127 -0.02 -6.32 10.22
CA SER A 127 0.24 -6.66 8.82
C SER A 127 0.98 -8.00 8.70
N LEU A 128 1.98 -8.28 9.56
CA LEU A 128 2.67 -9.57 9.58
C LEU A 128 1.74 -10.70 9.99
N ILE A 129 0.93 -10.51 11.04
CA ILE A 129 -0.03 -11.53 11.50
C ILE A 129 -1.03 -11.87 10.38
N LEU A 130 -1.55 -10.86 9.68
CA LEU A 130 -2.51 -11.04 8.59
C LEU A 130 -1.87 -11.61 7.32
N MET A 131 -0.57 -11.41 7.09
CA MET A 131 0.18 -12.09 6.02
C MET A 131 0.32 -13.59 6.33
N ILE A 132 0.59 -13.92 7.59
CA ILE A 132 0.92 -15.27 8.06
C ILE A 132 -0.33 -16.15 8.23
N LEU A 133 -1.47 -15.56 8.64
CA LEU A 133 -2.74 -16.25 8.83
C LEU A 133 -3.17 -17.10 7.61
N PRO A 134 -3.30 -16.53 6.40
CA PRO A 134 -3.70 -17.31 5.22
C PRO A 134 -2.61 -18.27 4.72
N ALA A 135 -1.35 -18.07 5.11
CA ALA A 135 -0.28 -19.05 4.88
C ALA A 135 -0.45 -20.31 5.76
N PHE A 136 -0.97 -20.19 6.98
CA PHE A 136 -1.24 -21.33 7.87
C PHE A 136 -2.60 -21.98 7.66
N THR A 137 -3.62 -21.23 7.23
CA THR A 137 -4.95 -21.81 6.99
C THR A 137 -5.06 -22.54 5.65
N GLY A 138 -3.99 -22.55 4.83
CA GLY A 138 -3.99 -23.22 3.53
C GLY A 138 -4.99 -22.61 2.53
N SER A 139 -5.49 -21.40 2.81
CA SER A 139 -6.58 -20.78 2.05
C SER A 139 -6.13 -20.15 0.72
N TYR A 140 -4.85 -20.27 0.37
CA TYR A 140 -4.31 -19.96 -0.95
C TYR A 140 -4.32 -21.18 -1.90
N GLY A 141 -4.99 -22.28 -1.52
CA GLY A 141 -5.22 -23.47 -2.34
C GLY A 141 -6.64 -23.55 -2.88
#